data_AF-A0A7W7CFW8-F1
#
_entry.id   AF-A0A7W7CFW8-F1
#
_cell.length_a   1.000
_cell.length_b   1.000
_cell.length_c   1.000
_cell.angle_alpha   90.00
_cell.angle_beta   90.00
_cell.angle_gamma   90.00
#
_symmetry.space_group_name_H-M   'P 1'
#
loop_
_entity.id
_entity.type
_entity.pdbx_description
1 polymer ?
#
loop_
_entity_poly.entity_id
_entity_poly.type
_entity_poly.pdbx_seq_one_letter_code
_entity_poly.pdbx_strand_id
1 'polypeptide(L)'
;MTTQLGSPVSAVLSGYAAALRQFQVVVTGNPAALEAEATRLLGLADRLNTVAAATLEAARKANSGWRGPAYAAFLALVERWSVALRLGPEQELRQQADRLRSAATALRKARTAMDKVVADFTERGRNVERLSVSAAIHGGDYRPYLVHANAMGEVAVLAARKIVAQLGAELTGLFPHNGPASAASLRTPFQRLVDYIGNEMSYNGRSQTTAGLHRLNNPGWGALLEPLDSARNKAHALGLFTWLVRPGGPWDHKGEIRQMMGMNRQTGFLTAVDGTNLQIRHDFWSNLHYGYVGTAAGFNSFELHQGANAADLASGHWTDPADQYAVEMGIQLFRQVPPDQLTPDLIRQYITDPTRMNELRQRGSVTP
;
A
#
# COMPACT_ATOMS: atom_id res chain seq x y z
N MET A 1 -32.16 -5.35 33.47
CA MET A 1 -30.91 -4.69 33.04
C MET A 1 -29.82 -5.73 33.00
N THR A 2 -29.72 -6.47 31.89
CA THR A 2 -28.62 -7.40 31.64
C THR A 2 -27.51 -6.60 31.00
N THR A 3 -26.41 -6.44 31.73
CA THR A 3 -25.13 -5.95 31.21
C THR A 3 -24.79 -6.77 29.98
N GLN A 4 -24.81 -6.15 28.80
CA GLN A 4 -24.28 -6.73 27.56
C GLN A 4 -22.80 -7.05 27.79
N LEU A 5 -22.50 -8.30 28.15
CA LEU A 5 -21.19 -8.86 27.86
C LEU A 5 -21.01 -8.71 26.35
N GLY A 6 -20.03 -7.88 25.93
CA GLY A 6 -19.77 -7.63 24.51
C GLY A 6 -19.59 -8.94 23.77
N SER A 7 -20.26 -9.11 22.64
CA SER A 7 -20.13 -10.33 21.84
C SER A 7 -18.67 -10.54 21.43
N PRO A 8 -18.23 -11.79 21.18
CA PRO A 8 -16.88 -12.05 20.65
C PRO A 8 -16.54 -11.20 19.41
N VAL A 9 -17.53 -10.92 18.56
CA VAL A 9 -17.42 -10.02 17.40
C VAL A 9 -17.08 -8.58 17.83
N SER A 10 -17.77 -8.06 18.84
CA SER A 10 -17.53 -6.72 19.39
C SER A 10 -16.12 -6.57 19.97
N ALA A 11 -15.63 -7.61 20.65
CA ALA A 11 -14.27 -7.65 21.18
C ALA A 11 -13.21 -7.59 20.07
N VAL A 12 -13.37 -8.38 19.00
CA VAL A 12 -12.48 -8.35 17.83
C VAL A 12 -12.47 -6.96 17.18
N LEU A 13 -13.65 -6.40 16.89
CA LEU A 13 -13.76 -5.08 16.28
C LEU A 13 -13.12 -3.98 17.14
N SER A 14 -13.29 -4.06 18.46
CA SER A 14 -12.67 -3.13 19.42
C SER A 14 -11.13 -3.23 19.42
N GLY A 15 -10.59 -4.45 19.29
CA GLY A 15 -9.14 -4.67 19.17
C GLY A 15 -8.56 -3.99 17.93
N TYR A 16 -9.18 -4.16 16.77
CA TYR A 16 -8.76 -3.48 15.55
C TYR A 16 -8.96 -1.96 15.62
N ALA A 17 -10.06 -1.48 16.21
CA ALA A 17 -10.25 -0.05 16.45
C ALA A 17 -9.13 0.56 17.32
N ALA A 18 -8.66 -0.19 18.34
CA ALA A 18 -7.52 0.23 19.15
C ALA A 18 -6.22 0.28 18.32
N ALA A 19 -5.97 -0.72 17.46
CA ALA A 19 -4.81 -0.72 16.57
C ALA A 19 -4.84 0.45 15.57
N LEU A 20 -5.99 0.73 14.95
CA LEU A 20 -6.15 1.85 14.01
C LEU A 20 -5.90 3.21 14.68
N ARG A 21 -6.29 3.37 15.95
CA ARG A 21 -5.96 4.58 16.72
C ARG A 21 -4.45 4.78 16.87
N GLN A 22 -3.67 3.71 17.02
CA GLN A 22 -2.21 3.81 17.06
C GLN A 22 -1.66 4.32 15.71
N PHE A 23 -2.19 3.84 14.59
CA PHE A 23 -1.83 4.36 13.27
C PHE A 23 -2.25 5.82 13.05
N GLN A 24 -3.42 6.21 13.56
CA GLN A 24 -3.83 7.62 13.56
C GLN A 24 -2.79 8.50 14.25
N VAL A 25 -2.36 8.14 15.47
CA VAL A 25 -1.34 8.89 16.22
C VAL A 25 -0.07 9.10 15.40
N VAL A 26 0.40 8.07 14.69
CA VAL A 26 1.60 8.15 13.82
C VAL A 26 1.46 9.21 12.71
N VAL A 27 0.26 9.40 12.17
CA VAL A 27 0.00 10.38 11.10
C VAL A 27 -0.50 11.74 11.63
N THR A 28 -0.64 11.91 12.94
CA THR A 28 -1.22 13.13 13.57
C THR A 28 -0.18 14.24 13.82
N GLY A 29 0.90 14.32 13.03
CA GLY A 29 1.90 15.39 13.15
C GLY A 29 1.30 16.80 13.17
N ASN A 30 2.11 17.84 13.42
CA ASN A 30 1.62 19.22 13.52
C ASN A 30 1.88 20.02 12.21
N PRO A 31 0.99 19.95 11.19
CA PRO A 31 1.19 20.68 9.95
C PRO A 31 1.19 22.20 10.15
N ALA A 32 0.46 22.71 11.14
CA ALA A 32 0.42 24.15 11.43
C ALA A 32 1.78 24.66 11.93
N ALA A 33 2.48 23.89 12.77
CA ALA A 33 3.84 24.23 13.18
C ALA A 33 4.83 24.25 12.02
N LEU A 34 4.72 23.29 11.08
CA LEU A 34 5.55 23.27 9.87
C LEU A 34 5.28 24.49 8.96
N GLU A 35 4.02 24.89 8.79
CA GLU A 35 3.64 26.09 8.03
C GLU A 35 4.11 27.39 8.70
N ALA A 36 4.01 27.47 10.04
CA ALA A 36 4.53 28.59 10.80
C ALA A 36 6.05 28.73 10.64
N GLU A 37 6.78 27.61 10.72
CA GLU A 37 8.23 27.60 10.54
C GLU A 37 8.62 27.95 9.09
N ALA A 38 7.92 27.41 8.09
CA ALA A 38 8.13 27.81 6.70
C ALA A 38 7.92 29.32 6.49
N THR A 39 6.92 29.90 7.12
CA THR A 39 6.65 31.34 7.06
C THR A 39 7.76 32.15 7.72
N ARG A 40 8.31 31.67 8.85
CA ARG A 40 9.47 32.25 9.52
C ARG A 40 10.71 32.25 8.62
N LEU A 41 10.99 31.14 7.93
CA LEU A 41 12.13 31.02 7.01
C LEU A 41 11.99 31.96 5.80
N LEU A 42 10.80 32.09 5.24
CA LEU A 42 10.55 33.07 4.16
C LEU A 42 10.78 34.51 4.64
N GLY A 43 10.33 34.85 5.85
CA GLY A 43 10.61 36.15 6.44
C GLY A 43 12.10 36.43 6.64
N LEU A 44 12.90 35.39 6.95
CA LEU A 44 14.36 35.52 7.02
C LEU A 44 14.99 35.71 5.64
N ALA A 45 14.52 34.96 4.63
CA ALA A 45 14.98 35.09 3.24
C ALA A 45 14.72 36.51 2.71
N ASP A 46 13.53 37.06 2.97
CA ASP A 46 13.17 38.42 2.55
C ASP A 46 14.05 39.47 3.25
N ARG A 47 14.32 39.32 4.56
CA ARG A 47 15.25 40.20 5.30
C ARG A 47 16.66 40.16 4.73
N LEU A 48 17.19 38.98 4.41
CA LEU A 48 18.50 38.84 3.79
C LEU A 48 18.56 39.55 2.44
N ASN A 49 17.52 39.42 1.61
CA ASN A 49 17.45 40.11 0.34
C ASN A 49 17.40 41.64 0.51
N THR A 50 16.63 42.14 1.48
CA THR A 50 16.59 43.58 1.82
C THR A 50 17.95 44.09 2.27
N VAL A 51 18.65 43.38 3.16
CA VAL A 51 19.99 43.77 3.63
C VAL A 51 21.00 43.76 2.48
N ALA A 52 20.96 42.74 1.62
CA ALA A 52 21.83 42.64 0.44
C ALA A 52 21.60 43.80 -0.54
N ALA A 53 20.34 44.22 -0.74
CA ALA A 53 19.98 45.36 -1.59
C ALA A 53 20.43 46.69 -0.97
N ALA A 54 20.11 46.92 0.31
CA ALA A 54 20.45 48.15 1.02
C ALA A 54 21.96 48.35 1.13
N THR A 55 22.73 47.28 1.35
CA THR A 55 24.20 47.34 1.39
C THR A 55 24.77 47.76 0.04
N LEU A 56 24.26 47.20 -1.06
CA LEU A 56 24.68 47.57 -2.41
C LEU A 56 24.32 49.03 -2.74
N GLU A 57 23.11 49.46 -2.38
CA GLU A 57 22.67 50.83 -2.60
C GLU A 57 23.46 51.84 -1.75
N ALA A 58 23.73 51.51 -0.49
CA ALA A 58 24.58 52.31 0.39
C ALA A 58 26.01 52.39 -0.16
N ALA A 59 26.58 51.30 -0.68
CA ALA A 59 27.90 51.31 -1.31
C ALA A 59 27.95 52.20 -2.57
N ARG A 60 26.88 52.24 -3.37
CA ARG A 60 26.75 53.14 -4.54
C ARG A 60 26.58 54.61 -4.14
N LYS A 61 25.94 54.86 -3.00
CA LYS A 61 25.72 56.21 -2.43
C LYS A 61 26.89 56.72 -1.59
N ALA A 62 27.75 55.82 -1.10
CA ALA A 62 28.91 56.12 -0.29
C ALA A 62 29.94 56.90 -1.12
N ASN A 63 29.74 58.21 -1.12
CA ASN A 63 30.59 59.26 -1.64
C ASN A 63 30.55 59.48 -3.15
N SER A 64 29.68 60.39 -3.60
CA SER A 64 29.59 60.88 -4.99
C SER A 64 30.89 61.48 -5.56
N GLY A 65 31.88 61.74 -4.70
CA GLY A 65 33.22 62.22 -5.05
C GLY A 65 34.33 61.16 -5.09
N TRP A 66 34.11 59.93 -4.59
CA TRP A 66 35.13 58.88 -4.63
C TRP A 66 35.17 58.22 -6.00
N ARG A 67 36.29 58.34 -6.72
CA ARG A 67 36.48 57.77 -8.06
C ARG A 67 37.84 57.09 -8.18
N GLY A 68 37.97 56.22 -9.17
CA GLY A 68 39.22 55.52 -9.52
C GLY A 68 39.22 54.03 -9.17
N PRO A 69 40.34 53.33 -9.43
CA PRO A 69 40.42 51.86 -9.35
C PRO A 69 40.05 51.28 -7.98
N ALA A 70 40.37 51.97 -6.89
CA ALA A 70 40.05 51.52 -5.53
C ALA A 70 38.53 51.50 -5.27
N TYR A 71 37.80 52.51 -5.74
CA TYR A 71 36.34 52.56 -5.64
C TYR A 71 35.68 51.45 -6.48
N ALA A 72 36.18 51.23 -7.70
CA ALA A 72 35.69 50.16 -8.57
C ALA A 72 35.89 48.77 -7.93
N ALA A 73 37.04 48.53 -7.31
CA ALA A 73 37.32 47.28 -6.60
C ALA A 73 36.41 47.07 -5.38
N PHE A 74 36.15 48.14 -4.60
CA PHE A 74 35.22 48.10 -3.48
C PHE A 74 33.78 47.77 -3.95
N LEU A 75 33.26 48.47 -4.96
CA LEU A 75 31.93 48.20 -5.52
C LEU A 75 31.82 46.76 -6.03
N ALA A 76 32.81 46.28 -6.77
CA ALA A 76 32.82 44.90 -7.29
C ALA A 76 32.80 43.86 -6.15
N LEU A 77 33.47 44.14 -5.02
CA LEU A 77 33.42 43.27 -3.85
C LEU A 77 32.01 43.24 -3.23
N VAL A 78 31.39 44.40 -3.02
CA VAL A 78 30.03 44.50 -2.45
C VAL A 78 29.00 43.86 -3.37
N GLU A 79 29.11 44.03 -4.69
CA GLU A 79 28.24 43.37 -5.68
C GLU A 79 28.37 41.84 -5.61
N ARG A 80 29.60 41.31 -5.59
CA ARG A 80 29.82 39.86 -5.41
C ARG A 80 29.23 39.35 -4.10
N TRP A 81 29.37 40.10 -3.00
CA TRP A 81 28.85 39.70 -1.71
C TRP A 81 27.31 39.72 -1.66
N SER A 82 26.70 40.75 -2.24
CA SER A 82 25.23 40.87 -2.39
C SER A 82 24.67 39.72 -3.23
N VAL A 83 25.35 39.35 -4.33
CA VAL A 83 24.98 38.20 -5.15
C VAL A 83 25.16 36.88 -4.38
N ALA A 84 26.26 36.69 -3.65
CA ALA A 84 26.51 35.48 -2.88
C ALA A 84 25.46 35.24 -1.77
N LEU A 85 25.04 36.30 -1.08
CA LEU A 85 23.96 36.22 -0.08
C LEU A 85 22.62 35.82 -0.69
N ARG A 86 22.33 36.25 -1.91
CA ARG A 86 21.10 35.91 -2.64
C ARG A 86 21.13 34.51 -3.23
N LEU A 87 22.27 34.08 -3.79
CA LEU A 87 22.36 32.78 -4.46
C LEU A 87 22.60 31.60 -3.51
N GLY A 88 23.10 31.83 -2.30
CA GLY A 88 23.31 30.76 -1.31
C GLY A 88 22.25 30.76 -0.22
N PRO A 89 22.43 31.53 0.87
CA PRO A 89 21.57 31.46 2.06
C PRO A 89 20.08 31.76 1.80
N GLU A 90 19.78 32.75 0.95
CA GLU A 90 18.39 33.12 0.66
C GLU A 90 17.64 32.01 -0.07
N GLN A 91 18.25 31.44 -1.12
CA GLN A 91 17.67 30.31 -1.85
C GLN A 91 17.52 29.07 -0.98
N GLU A 92 18.50 28.79 -0.12
CA GLU A 92 18.45 27.66 0.79
C GLU A 92 17.28 27.77 1.78
N LEU A 93 17.08 28.95 2.38
CA LEU A 93 15.95 29.21 3.27
C LEU A 93 14.60 29.02 2.57
N ARG A 94 14.47 29.49 1.32
CA ARG A 94 13.25 29.28 0.53
C ARG A 94 13.01 27.80 0.23
N GLN A 95 14.04 27.07 -0.20
CA GLN A 95 13.94 25.64 -0.45
C GLN A 95 13.54 24.85 0.81
N GLN A 96 14.11 25.20 1.97
CA GLN A 96 13.71 24.60 3.24
C GLN A 96 12.25 24.91 3.59
N ALA A 97 11.79 26.15 3.38
CA ALA A 97 10.40 26.53 3.57
C ALA A 97 9.44 25.73 2.67
N ASP A 98 9.80 25.52 1.42
CA ASP A 98 9.00 24.72 0.47
C ASP A 98 8.93 23.25 0.88
N ARG A 99 10.03 22.67 1.38
CA ARG A 99 10.05 21.30 1.93
C ARG A 99 9.12 21.16 3.14
N LEU A 100 9.15 22.13 4.07
CA LEU A 100 8.27 22.13 5.24
C LEU A 100 6.79 22.25 4.86
N ARG A 101 6.44 23.11 3.90
CA ARG A 101 5.07 23.22 3.37
C ARG A 101 4.59 21.93 2.68
N SER A 102 5.49 21.30 1.92
CA SER A 102 5.21 20.01 1.28
C SER A 102 4.97 18.92 2.32
N ALA A 103 5.78 18.87 3.38
CA ALA A 103 5.59 17.94 4.49
C ALA A 103 4.26 18.18 5.25
N ALA A 104 3.88 19.44 5.48
CA ALA A 104 2.60 19.79 6.07
C ALA A 104 1.40 19.31 5.20
N THR A 105 1.56 19.37 3.88
CA THR A 105 0.56 18.87 2.92
C THR A 105 0.47 17.35 2.95
N ALA A 106 1.60 16.65 2.95
CA ALA A 106 1.66 15.20 3.06
C ALA A 106 1.00 14.68 4.35
N LEU A 107 1.27 15.32 5.49
CA LEU A 107 0.65 14.99 6.78
C LEU A 107 -0.88 15.16 6.75
N ARG A 108 -1.38 16.26 6.19
CA ARG A 108 -2.84 16.48 6.04
C ARG A 108 -3.49 15.40 5.18
N LYS A 109 -2.88 15.08 4.04
CA LYS A 109 -3.35 14.02 3.15
C LYS A 109 -3.39 12.66 3.84
N ALA A 110 -2.32 12.30 4.55
CA ALA A 110 -2.24 11.04 5.30
C ALA A 110 -3.29 10.97 6.41
N ARG A 111 -3.50 12.07 7.15
CA ARG A 111 -4.55 12.16 8.17
C ARG A 111 -5.95 11.97 7.58
N THR A 112 -6.29 12.69 6.52
CA THR A 112 -7.60 12.53 5.84
C THR A 112 -7.81 11.11 5.34
N ALA A 113 -6.79 10.48 4.76
CA ALA A 113 -6.86 9.10 4.32
C ALA A 113 -7.09 8.12 5.49
N MET A 114 -6.40 8.35 6.62
CA MET A 114 -6.55 7.51 7.81
C MET A 114 -7.93 7.67 8.45
N ASP A 115 -8.45 8.89 8.53
CA ASP A 115 -9.80 9.15 9.05
C ASP A 115 -10.86 8.45 8.21
N LYS A 116 -10.68 8.39 6.89
CA LYS A 116 -11.54 7.59 6.00
C LYS A 116 -11.46 6.09 6.32
N VAL A 117 -10.26 5.53 6.51
CA VAL A 117 -10.09 4.11 6.88
C VAL A 117 -10.82 3.79 8.19
N VAL A 118 -10.70 4.66 9.20
CA VAL A 118 -11.38 4.49 10.50
C VAL A 118 -12.89 4.61 10.37
N ALA A 119 -13.39 5.57 9.58
CA ALA A 119 -14.82 5.73 9.32
C ALA A 119 -15.40 4.49 8.61
N ASP A 120 -14.77 4.03 7.52
CA ASP A 120 -15.20 2.86 6.75
C ASP A 120 -15.20 1.59 7.62
N PHE A 121 -14.17 1.40 8.44
CA PHE A 121 -14.08 0.28 9.39
C PHE A 121 -15.21 0.33 10.42
N THR A 122 -15.47 1.51 10.99
CA THR A 122 -16.52 1.70 12.01
C THR A 122 -17.91 1.46 11.44
N GLU A 123 -18.21 1.97 10.24
CA GLU A 123 -19.50 1.77 9.59
C GLU A 123 -19.77 0.29 9.32
N ARG A 124 -18.83 -0.38 8.64
CA ARG A 124 -18.98 -1.79 8.30
C ARG A 124 -18.98 -2.66 9.56
N GLY A 125 -18.27 -2.27 10.62
CA GLY A 125 -18.15 -3.03 11.85
C GLY A 125 -19.50 -3.07 12.57
N ARG A 126 -20.20 -1.94 12.58
CA ARG A 126 -21.60 -1.85 13.06
C ARG A 126 -22.56 -2.72 12.25
N ASN A 127 -22.31 -2.95 10.95
CA ASN A 127 -23.14 -3.85 10.14
C ASN A 127 -22.88 -5.31 10.53
N VAL A 128 -21.62 -5.72 10.67
CA VAL A 128 -21.25 -7.09 11.09
C VAL A 128 -21.77 -7.39 12.50
N GLU A 129 -21.66 -6.44 13.42
CA GLU A 129 -22.19 -6.59 14.78
C GLU A 129 -23.71 -6.71 14.81
N ARG A 130 -24.44 -5.91 14.01
CA ARG A 130 -25.89 -6.05 13.88
C ARG A 130 -26.30 -7.42 13.36
N LEU A 131 -25.60 -7.93 12.35
CA LEU A 131 -25.87 -9.26 11.79
C LEU A 131 -25.53 -10.37 12.77
N SER A 132 -24.43 -10.24 13.53
CA SER A 132 -24.05 -11.25 14.53
C SER A 132 -25.02 -11.31 15.70
N VAL A 133 -25.53 -10.17 16.17
CA VAL A 133 -26.58 -10.11 17.20
C VAL A 133 -27.87 -10.73 16.70
N SER A 134 -28.27 -10.43 15.45
CA SER A 134 -29.45 -11.05 14.83
C SER A 134 -29.32 -12.58 14.76
N ALA A 135 -28.18 -13.09 14.29
CA ALA A 135 -27.92 -14.52 14.27
C ALA A 135 -27.98 -15.16 15.67
N ALA A 136 -27.39 -14.52 16.68
CA ALA A 136 -27.40 -15.03 18.06
C ALA A 136 -28.82 -15.11 18.64
N ILE A 137 -29.68 -14.12 18.36
CA ILE A 137 -31.10 -14.13 18.79
C ILE A 137 -31.86 -15.31 18.17
N HIS A 138 -31.53 -15.67 16.92
CA HIS A 138 -32.17 -16.76 16.20
C HIS A 138 -31.48 -18.12 16.41
N GLY A 139 -30.62 -18.26 17.42
CA GLY A 139 -29.90 -19.50 17.73
C GLY A 139 -28.89 -19.93 16.66
N GLY A 140 -28.49 -19.01 15.78
CA GLY A 140 -27.57 -19.26 14.68
C GLY A 140 -26.09 -19.19 15.07
N ASP A 141 -25.24 -19.75 14.20
CA ASP A 141 -23.79 -19.76 14.35
C ASP A 141 -23.18 -18.35 14.21
N TYR A 142 -22.41 -17.92 15.20
CA TYR A 142 -21.74 -16.63 15.20
C TYR A 142 -20.36 -16.65 14.52
N ARG A 143 -19.80 -17.84 14.25
CA ARG A 143 -18.46 -18.02 13.64
C ARG A 143 -18.29 -17.26 12.32
N PRO A 144 -19.25 -17.24 11.37
CA PRO A 144 -19.12 -16.47 10.13
C PRO A 144 -18.87 -14.98 10.36
N TYR A 145 -19.52 -14.40 11.37
CA TYR A 145 -19.38 -12.98 11.69
C TYR A 145 -18.06 -12.66 12.38
N LEU A 146 -17.48 -13.60 13.13
CA LEU A 146 -16.11 -13.48 13.61
C LEU A 146 -15.09 -13.45 12.45
N VAL A 147 -15.26 -14.32 11.45
CA VAL A 147 -14.39 -14.31 10.26
C VAL A 147 -14.54 -12.99 9.50
N HIS A 148 -15.77 -12.49 9.34
CA HIS A 148 -16.01 -11.20 8.70
C HIS A 148 -15.39 -10.03 9.49
N ALA A 149 -15.50 -10.03 10.82
CA ALA A 149 -14.89 -9.00 11.66
C ALA A 149 -13.35 -8.99 11.55
N ASN A 150 -12.72 -10.16 11.52
CA ASN A 150 -11.28 -10.27 11.26
C ASN A 150 -10.91 -9.74 9.88
N ALA A 151 -11.64 -10.13 8.83
CA ALA A 151 -11.39 -9.68 7.46
C ALA A 151 -11.41 -8.16 7.35
N MET A 152 -12.43 -7.54 7.95
CA MET A 152 -12.52 -6.10 7.99
C MET A 152 -11.36 -5.44 8.74
N GLY A 153 -11.00 -5.98 9.91
CA GLY A 153 -9.92 -5.45 10.72
C GLY A 153 -8.56 -5.54 10.04
N GLU A 154 -8.24 -6.69 9.44
CA GLU A 154 -6.99 -6.92 8.71
C GLU A 154 -6.89 -6.00 7.49
N VAL A 155 -7.98 -5.82 6.74
CA VAL A 155 -8.05 -4.90 5.60
C VAL A 155 -7.82 -3.45 6.04
N ALA A 156 -8.45 -3.02 7.15
CA ALA A 156 -8.27 -1.68 7.67
C ALA A 156 -6.83 -1.44 8.16
N VAL A 157 -6.23 -2.41 8.86
CA VAL A 157 -4.83 -2.33 9.31
C VAL A 157 -3.87 -2.29 8.12
N LEU A 158 -4.11 -3.08 7.07
CA LEU A 158 -3.30 -3.04 5.85
C LEU A 158 -3.37 -1.66 5.18
N ALA A 159 -4.57 -1.10 5.04
CA ALA A 159 -4.75 0.25 4.50
C ALA A 159 -4.03 1.31 5.34
N ALA A 160 -4.12 1.22 6.68
CA ALA A 160 -3.42 2.12 7.59
C ALA A 160 -1.89 2.02 7.46
N ARG A 161 -1.33 0.81 7.32
CA ARG A 161 0.09 0.58 7.07
C ARG A 161 0.54 1.20 5.74
N LYS A 162 -0.24 1.04 4.68
CA LYS A 162 0.03 1.64 3.36
C LYS A 162 0.11 3.17 3.46
N ILE A 163 -0.81 3.81 4.19
CA ILE A 163 -0.80 5.26 4.43
C ILE A 163 0.48 5.71 5.16
N VAL A 164 0.86 5.00 6.23
CA VAL A 164 2.09 5.33 6.99
C VAL A 164 3.34 5.14 6.13
N ALA A 165 3.41 4.06 5.36
CA ALA A 165 4.54 3.82 4.46
C ALA A 165 4.66 4.90 3.38
N GLN A 166 3.53 5.31 2.77
CA GLN A 166 3.51 6.38 1.79
C GLN A 166 3.95 7.71 2.40
N LEU A 167 3.44 8.06 3.59
CA LEU A 167 3.89 9.25 4.31
C LEU A 167 5.40 9.21 4.59
N GLY A 168 5.91 8.07 5.07
CA GLY A 168 7.34 7.89 5.32
C GLY A 168 8.19 8.09 4.05
N ALA A 169 7.76 7.56 2.91
CA ALA A 169 8.43 7.74 1.63
C ALA A 169 8.40 9.19 1.15
N GLU A 170 7.25 9.87 1.22
CA GLU A 170 7.11 11.29 0.88
C GLU A 170 8.03 12.17 1.76
N LEU A 171 8.06 11.93 3.08
CA LEU A 171 8.93 12.67 4.01
C LEU A 171 10.42 12.40 3.77
N THR A 172 10.80 11.15 3.48
CA THR A 172 12.20 10.80 3.15
C THR A 172 12.66 11.50 1.88
N GLY A 173 11.79 11.63 0.87
CA GLY A 173 12.09 12.38 -0.35
C GLY A 173 12.28 13.88 -0.13
N LEU A 174 11.55 14.46 0.83
CA LEU A 174 11.67 15.87 1.20
C LEU A 174 12.91 16.15 2.07
N PHE A 175 13.30 15.18 2.91
CA PHE A 175 14.41 15.29 3.86
C PHE A 175 15.37 14.11 3.71
N PRO A 176 16.09 14.01 2.58
CA PRO A 176 17.00 12.91 2.34
C PRO A 176 18.09 12.89 3.43
N HIS A 177 18.34 11.71 3.98
CA HIS A 177 19.48 11.51 4.87
C HIS A 177 20.74 11.41 4.00
N ASN A 178 21.82 12.10 4.38
CA ASN A 178 23.13 12.03 3.71
C ASN A 178 23.86 10.70 4.02
N GLY A 179 23.16 9.57 3.92
CA GLY A 179 23.69 8.22 4.09
C GLY A 179 23.75 7.46 2.75
N PRO A 180 24.49 6.34 2.68
CA PRO A 180 24.50 5.49 1.49
C PRO A 180 23.07 5.05 1.13
N ALA A 181 22.79 4.95 -0.17
CA ALA A 181 21.48 4.55 -0.68
C ALA A 181 21.02 3.23 -0.03
N SER A 182 19.78 3.18 0.47
CA SER A 182 19.25 2.01 1.17
C SER A 182 19.26 0.77 0.27
N ALA A 183 19.40 -0.44 0.84
CA ALA A 183 19.35 -1.69 0.08
C ALA A 183 18.08 -1.85 -0.80
N ALA A 184 17.00 -1.15 -0.51
CA ALA A 184 15.78 -1.13 -1.32
C ALA A 184 15.97 -0.47 -2.71
N SER A 185 16.93 0.46 -2.87
CA SER A 185 17.22 1.09 -4.15
C SER A 185 18.02 0.20 -5.11
N LEU A 186 18.49 -0.98 -4.65
CA LEU A 186 19.26 -1.94 -5.45
C LEU A 186 18.38 -3.03 -6.08
N ARG A 187 17.09 -3.11 -5.73
CA ARG A 187 16.19 -4.16 -6.25
C ARG A 187 15.71 -3.83 -7.66
N THR A 188 15.77 -4.80 -8.56
CA THR A 188 15.18 -4.67 -9.91
C THR A 188 13.64 -4.58 -9.83
N PRO A 189 12.96 -4.09 -10.88
CA PRO A 189 11.50 -4.07 -10.92
C PRO A 189 10.87 -5.45 -10.66
N PHE A 190 11.45 -6.52 -11.21
CA PHE A 190 11.02 -7.90 -10.97
C PHE A 190 11.11 -8.29 -9.50
N GLN A 191 12.24 -7.99 -8.86
CA GLN A 191 12.48 -8.34 -7.46
C GLN A 191 11.48 -7.64 -6.55
N ARG A 192 11.25 -6.33 -6.75
CA ARG A 192 10.25 -5.58 -5.99
C ARG A 192 8.85 -6.19 -6.12
N LEU A 193 8.51 -6.67 -7.32
CA LEU A 193 7.22 -7.29 -7.58
C LEU A 193 7.10 -8.65 -6.86
N VAL A 194 8.11 -9.51 -6.99
CA VAL A 194 8.17 -10.80 -6.28
C VAL A 194 8.13 -10.62 -4.76
N ASP A 195 8.85 -9.63 -4.23
CA ASP A 195 8.81 -9.31 -2.80
C ASP A 195 7.41 -8.89 -2.37
N TYR A 196 6.81 -7.98 -3.12
CA TYR A 196 5.48 -7.47 -2.81
C TYR A 196 4.44 -8.59 -2.80
N ILE A 197 4.34 -9.36 -3.88
CA ILE A 197 3.32 -10.41 -3.97
C ILE A 197 3.59 -11.54 -2.99
N GLY A 198 4.85 -11.88 -2.72
CA GLY A 198 5.20 -12.90 -1.75
C GLY A 198 4.85 -12.53 -0.33
N ASN A 199 5.07 -11.26 0.04
CA ASN A 199 4.64 -10.74 1.32
C ASN A 199 3.12 -10.74 1.45
N GLU A 200 2.38 -10.33 0.40
CA GLU A 200 0.92 -10.37 0.39
C GLU A 200 0.36 -11.81 0.47
N MET A 201 0.97 -12.76 -0.24
CA MET A 201 0.59 -14.18 -0.20
C MET A 201 0.84 -14.80 1.18
N SER A 202 2.01 -14.54 1.78
CA SER A 202 2.33 -15.01 3.13
C SER A 202 1.41 -14.36 4.18
N TYR A 203 1.23 -13.04 4.13
CA TYR A 203 0.40 -12.31 5.07
C TYR A 203 -1.08 -12.75 4.99
N ASN A 204 -1.67 -12.73 3.79
CA ASN A 204 -3.06 -13.12 3.60
C ASN A 204 -3.25 -14.62 3.86
N GLY A 205 -2.32 -15.48 3.43
CA GLY A 205 -2.39 -16.92 3.66
C GLY A 205 -2.36 -17.31 5.15
N ARG A 206 -1.66 -16.55 5.99
CA ARG A 206 -1.56 -16.78 7.46
C ARG A 206 -2.62 -16.05 8.27
N SER A 207 -3.47 -15.26 7.63
CA SER A 207 -4.41 -14.38 8.30
C SER A 207 -5.51 -15.15 9.06
N GLN A 208 -6.09 -14.50 10.08
CA GLN A 208 -7.24 -15.07 10.79
C GLN A 208 -8.45 -15.20 9.87
N THR A 209 -8.55 -14.32 8.88
CA THR A 209 -9.55 -14.39 7.82
C THR A 209 -9.41 -15.67 7.01
N THR A 210 -8.23 -15.97 6.49
CA THR A 210 -7.99 -17.18 5.69
C THR A 210 -8.22 -18.45 6.51
N ALA A 211 -7.71 -18.50 7.74
CA ALA A 211 -7.97 -19.62 8.65
C ALA A 211 -9.48 -19.77 8.97
N GLY A 212 -10.19 -18.64 9.09
CA GLY A 212 -11.63 -18.60 9.27
C GLY A 212 -12.41 -19.13 8.06
N LEU A 213 -12.08 -18.65 6.86
CA LEU A 213 -12.64 -19.12 5.60
C LEU A 213 -12.40 -20.63 5.42
N HIS A 214 -11.20 -21.11 5.75
CA HIS A 214 -10.87 -22.53 5.71
C HIS A 214 -11.80 -23.36 6.57
N ARG A 215 -12.05 -22.93 7.82
CA ARG A 215 -12.97 -23.63 8.73
C ARG A 215 -14.42 -23.60 8.24
N LEU A 216 -14.86 -22.48 7.66
CA LEU A 216 -16.21 -22.37 7.09
C LEU A 216 -16.39 -23.24 5.84
N ASN A 217 -15.34 -23.38 5.03
CA ASN A 217 -15.32 -24.22 3.84
C ASN A 217 -15.19 -25.71 4.17
N ASN A 218 -14.53 -26.05 5.28
CA ASN A 218 -14.19 -27.42 5.68
C ASN A 218 -14.67 -27.70 7.12
N PRO A 219 -15.99 -27.79 7.35
CA PRO A 219 -16.59 -27.99 8.67
C PRO A 219 -16.33 -29.39 9.28
N GLY A 220 -15.67 -30.29 8.55
CA GLY A 220 -15.37 -31.66 8.99
C GLY A 220 -16.64 -32.50 9.22
N TRP A 221 -16.59 -33.43 10.19
CA TRP A 221 -17.70 -34.32 10.52
C TRP A 221 -18.99 -33.60 10.95
N GLY A 222 -18.88 -32.35 11.43
CA GLY A 222 -20.04 -31.54 11.81
C GLY A 222 -21.02 -31.25 10.67
N ALA A 223 -20.54 -31.24 9.41
CA ALA A 223 -21.43 -31.05 8.25
C ALA A 223 -22.45 -32.17 8.05
N LEU A 224 -22.17 -33.38 8.53
CA LEU A 224 -23.11 -34.51 8.46
C LEU A 224 -24.25 -34.36 9.45
N LEU A 225 -24.01 -33.67 10.58
CA LEU A 225 -24.99 -33.46 11.64
C LEU A 225 -25.79 -32.17 11.42
N GLU A 226 -25.20 -31.15 10.80
CA GLU A 226 -25.78 -29.82 10.61
C GLU A 226 -25.66 -29.33 9.15
N PRO A 227 -26.36 -29.98 8.19
CA PRO A 227 -26.17 -29.71 6.76
C PRO A 227 -26.59 -28.30 6.35
N LEU A 228 -27.63 -27.74 6.98
CA LEU A 228 -28.09 -26.37 6.69
C LEU A 228 -27.08 -25.31 7.14
N ASP A 229 -26.48 -25.49 8.33
CA ASP A 229 -25.47 -24.55 8.83
C ASP A 229 -24.15 -24.69 8.08
N SER A 230 -23.79 -25.90 7.66
CA SER A 230 -22.68 -26.13 6.73
C SER A 230 -22.88 -25.39 5.40
N ALA A 231 -24.08 -25.48 4.80
CA ALA A 231 -24.40 -24.76 3.57
C ALA A 231 -24.35 -23.23 3.76
N ARG A 232 -24.87 -22.72 4.88
CA ARG A 232 -24.80 -21.28 5.23
C ARG A 232 -23.35 -20.83 5.42
N ASN A 233 -22.53 -21.61 6.13
CA ASN A 233 -21.11 -21.33 6.35
C ASN A 233 -20.34 -21.29 5.03
N LYS A 234 -20.60 -22.24 4.13
CA LYS A 234 -20.03 -22.24 2.77
C LYS A 234 -20.45 -21.00 1.96
N ALA A 235 -21.73 -20.63 2.01
CA ALA A 235 -22.24 -19.43 1.35
C ALA A 235 -21.60 -18.14 1.92
N HIS A 236 -21.42 -18.06 3.24
CA HIS A 236 -20.71 -16.96 3.89
C HIS A 236 -19.24 -16.90 3.48
N ALA A 237 -18.56 -18.04 3.42
CA ALA A 237 -17.17 -18.12 2.99
C ALA A 237 -17.01 -17.64 1.54
N LEU A 238 -17.87 -18.13 0.63
CA LEU A 238 -17.92 -17.68 -0.76
C LEU A 238 -18.17 -16.18 -0.85
N GLY A 239 -19.21 -15.67 -0.19
CA GLY A 239 -19.55 -14.25 -0.24
C GLY A 239 -18.43 -13.34 0.29
N LEU A 240 -17.79 -13.72 1.40
CA LEU A 240 -16.68 -12.96 1.95
C LEU A 240 -15.43 -13.04 1.06
N PHE A 241 -15.09 -14.23 0.56
CA PHE A 241 -13.97 -14.39 -0.38
C PHE A 241 -14.19 -13.59 -1.66
N THR A 242 -15.39 -13.63 -2.25
CA THR A 242 -15.76 -12.78 -3.39
C THR A 242 -15.59 -11.30 -3.07
N TRP A 243 -15.99 -10.82 -1.89
CA TRP A 243 -15.77 -9.43 -1.51
C TRP A 243 -14.28 -9.06 -1.39
N LEU A 244 -13.45 -9.98 -0.92
CA LEU A 244 -12.01 -9.79 -0.77
C LEU A 244 -11.31 -9.68 -2.13
N VAL A 245 -11.68 -10.53 -3.08
CA VAL A 245 -10.98 -10.72 -4.37
C VAL A 245 -11.63 -9.98 -5.56
N ARG A 246 -12.79 -9.34 -5.37
CA ARG A 246 -13.46 -8.56 -6.43
C ARG A 246 -12.53 -7.47 -7.00
N PRO A 247 -12.79 -6.94 -8.21
CA PRO A 247 -12.03 -5.83 -8.76
C PRO A 247 -11.92 -4.64 -7.77
N GLY A 248 -10.70 -4.19 -7.51
CA GLY A 248 -10.40 -3.16 -6.51
C GLY A 248 -10.64 -3.57 -5.05
N GLY A 249 -10.85 -4.87 -4.82
CA GLY A 249 -10.96 -5.48 -3.50
C GLY A 249 -9.60 -5.59 -2.81
N PRO A 250 -9.57 -5.84 -1.49
CA PRO A 250 -8.32 -5.87 -0.72
C PRO A 250 -7.29 -6.92 -1.15
N TRP A 251 -7.73 -8.00 -1.81
CA TRP A 251 -6.88 -9.07 -2.33
C TRP A 251 -6.74 -9.01 -3.87
N ASP A 252 -7.26 -7.97 -4.52
CA ASP A 252 -7.00 -7.69 -5.93
C ASP A 252 -5.80 -6.73 -6.04
N HIS A 253 -4.64 -7.27 -6.38
CA HIS A 253 -3.37 -6.54 -6.36
C HIS A 253 -3.02 -5.86 -7.68
N LYS A 254 -3.88 -5.97 -8.71
CA LYS A 254 -3.62 -5.41 -10.05
C LYS A 254 -3.41 -3.89 -9.98
N GLY A 255 -4.18 -3.18 -9.15
CA GLY A 255 -4.07 -1.73 -8.96
C GLY A 255 -2.72 -1.31 -8.37
N GLU A 256 -2.35 -1.91 -7.24
CA GLU A 256 -1.09 -1.62 -6.54
C GLU A 256 0.13 -1.95 -7.39
N ILE A 257 0.12 -3.07 -8.11
CA ILE A 257 1.23 -3.44 -8.99
C ILE A 257 1.41 -2.39 -10.08
N ARG A 258 0.32 -1.92 -10.71
CA ARG A 258 0.40 -0.85 -11.71
C ARG A 258 1.01 0.42 -11.14
N GLN A 259 0.59 0.82 -9.94
CA GLN A 259 1.11 2.02 -9.28
C GLN A 259 2.58 1.88 -8.90
N MET A 260 2.96 0.76 -8.27
CA MET A 260 4.33 0.48 -7.83
C MET A 260 5.32 0.45 -9.00
N MET A 261 4.87 -0.02 -10.17
CA MET A 261 5.71 -0.20 -11.34
C MET A 261 5.60 0.96 -12.34
N GLY A 262 4.80 1.98 -12.04
CA GLY A 262 4.57 3.12 -12.95
C GLY A 262 3.89 2.73 -14.26
N MET A 263 3.14 1.62 -14.29
CA MET A 263 2.54 1.05 -15.50
C MET A 263 1.32 1.86 -15.96
N ASN A 264 1.31 2.23 -17.24
CA ASN A 264 0.21 2.88 -17.92
C ASN A 264 0.20 2.47 -19.41
N ARG A 265 -0.74 3.04 -20.18
CA ARG A 265 -0.86 2.73 -21.62
C ARG A 265 0.38 3.08 -22.44
N GLN A 266 1.21 4.02 -21.98
CA GLN A 266 2.45 4.43 -22.66
C GLN A 266 3.63 3.54 -22.28
N THR A 267 3.74 3.11 -21.01
CA THR A 267 4.86 2.27 -20.53
C THR A 267 4.62 0.77 -20.71
N GLY A 268 3.37 0.36 -20.94
CA GLY A 268 2.97 -1.03 -20.99
C GLY A 268 2.73 -1.65 -19.61
N PHE A 269 2.36 -2.93 -19.63
CA PHE A 269 1.91 -3.72 -18.47
C PHE A 269 2.76 -4.98 -18.25
N LEU A 270 4.03 -4.91 -18.66
CA LEU A 270 4.98 -6.01 -18.65
C LEU A 270 6.14 -5.71 -17.69
N THR A 271 6.68 -6.75 -17.06
CA THR A 271 7.86 -6.66 -16.20
C THR A 271 8.91 -7.64 -16.70
N ALA A 272 10.10 -7.15 -17.06
CA ALA A 272 11.23 -7.99 -17.44
C ALA A 272 11.64 -8.92 -16.29
N VAL A 273 11.89 -10.19 -16.60
CA VAL A 273 12.30 -11.22 -15.65
C VAL A 273 13.83 -11.25 -15.58
N ASP A 274 14.37 -11.06 -14.38
CA ASP A 274 15.82 -11.01 -14.12
C ASP A 274 16.54 -12.22 -14.74
N GLY A 275 17.65 -11.95 -15.44
CA GLY A 275 18.49 -12.99 -16.02
C GLY A 275 17.91 -13.68 -17.27
N THR A 276 16.81 -13.16 -17.82
CA THR A 276 16.18 -13.68 -19.03
C THR A 276 15.85 -12.54 -20.01
N ASN A 277 15.48 -12.89 -21.25
CA ASN A 277 14.89 -11.96 -22.21
C ASN A 277 13.36 -11.95 -22.14
N LEU A 278 12.76 -12.45 -21.06
CA LEU A 278 11.31 -12.65 -20.98
C LEU A 278 10.66 -11.55 -20.14
N GLN A 279 9.39 -11.24 -20.42
CA GLN A 279 8.60 -10.28 -19.67
C GLN A 279 7.27 -10.89 -19.23
N ILE A 280 6.88 -10.70 -17.97
CA ILE A 280 5.63 -11.21 -17.39
C ILE A 280 4.58 -10.09 -17.33
N ARG A 281 3.33 -10.40 -17.69
CA ARG A 281 2.19 -9.49 -17.53
C ARG A 281 1.89 -9.18 -16.06
N HIS A 282 1.46 -7.95 -15.77
CA HIS A 282 1.21 -7.51 -14.40
C HIS A 282 0.06 -8.24 -13.67
N ASP A 283 -0.95 -8.73 -14.41
CA ASP A 283 -2.14 -9.41 -13.87
C ASP A 283 -1.85 -10.83 -13.39
N PHE A 284 -0.87 -11.50 -14.00
CA PHE A 284 -0.32 -12.80 -13.57
C PHE A 284 -0.14 -12.88 -12.06
N TRP A 285 0.46 -11.85 -11.46
CA TRP A 285 0.83 -11.83 -10.04
C TRP A 285 -0.39 -11.82 -9.11
N SER A 286 -1.43 -11.06 -9.48
CA SER A 286 -2.68 -11.06 -8.69
C SER A 286 -3.42 -12.38 -8.83
N ASN A 287 -3.34 -13.05 -9.97
CA ASN A 287 -3.99 -14.34 -10.21
C ASN A 287 -3.22 -15.49 -9.52
N LEU A 288 -1.89 -15.42 -9.47
CA LEU A 288 -1.04 -16.29 -8.65
C LEU A 288 -1.42 -16.20 -7.16
N HIS A 289 -1.57 -14.98 -6.65
CA HIS A 289 -2.02 -14.74 -5.28
C HIS A 289 -3.42 -15.30 -5.02
N TYR A 290 -4.37 -15.05 -5.93
CA TYR A 290 -5.74 -15.55 -5.84
C TYR A 290 -5.78 -17.07 -5.68
N GLY A 291 -5.05 -17.82 -6.54
CA GLY A 291 -4.99 -19.28 -6.46
C GLY A 291 -4.36 -19.77 -5.15
N TYR A 292 -3.28 -19.12 -4.71
CA TYR A 292 -2.56 -19.50 -3.48
C TYR A 292 -3.40 -19.26 -2.23
N VAL A 293 -3.90 -18.04 -2.03
CA VAL A 293 -4.68 -17.66 -0.85
C VAL A 293 -6.07 -18.32 -0.86
N GLY A 294 -6.67 -18.50 -2.03
CA GLY A 294 -7.92 -19.24 -2.17
C GLY A 294 -7.80 -20.71 -1.75
N THR A 295 -6.69 -21.36 -2.11
CA THR A 295 -6.39 -22.72 -1.66
C THR A 295 -6.15 -22.76 -0.15
N ALA A 296 -5.41 -21.78 0.39
CA ALA A 296 -5.23 -21.63 1.83
C ALA A 296 -6.57 -21.46 2.58
N ALA A 297 -7.50 -20.70 1.99
CA ALA A 297 -8.85 -20.50 2.48
C ALA A 297 -9.75 -21.75 2.31
N GLY A 298 -9.24 -22.86 1.79
CA GLY A 298 -9.94 -24.14 1.72
C GLY A 298 -10.91 -24.28 0.55
N PHE A 299 -10.80 -23.44 -0.49
CA PHE A 299 -11.49 -23.64 -1.75
C PHE A 299 -10.76 -24.66 -2.62
N ASN A 300 -11.50 -25.46 -3.37
CA ASN A 300 -10.91 -26.42 -4.30
C ASN A 300 -10.56 -25.74 -5.64
N SER A 301 -9.74 -26.42 -6.45
CA SER A 301 -9.28 -25.90 -7.75
C SER A 301 -10.45 -25.53 -8.68
N PHE A 302 -11.51 -26.35 -8.73
CA PHE A 302 -12.68 -26.05 -9.55
C PHE A 302 -13.37 -24.75 -9.11
N GLU A 303 -13.59 -24.54 -7.81
CA GLU A 303 -14.19 -23.31 -7.28
C GLU A 303 -13.35 -22.07 -7.62
N LEU A 304 -12.03 -22.18 -7.55
CA LEU A 304 -11.12 -21.08 -7.84
C LEU A 304 -11.08 -20.74 -9.33
N HIS A 305 -11.01 -21.74 -10.22
CA HIS A 305 -11.06 -21.50 -11.65
C HIS A 305 -12.41 -20.89 -12.08
N GLN A 306 -13.53 -21.36 -11.51
CA GLN A 306 -14.84 -20.80 -11.79
C GLN A 306 -15.01 -19.38 -11.23
N GLY A 307 -14.46 -19.11 -10.04
CA GLY A 307 -14.44 -17.77 -9.47
C GLY A 307 -13.63 -16.78 -10.32
N ALA A 308 -12.47 -17.19 -10.83
CA ALA A 308 -11.66 -16.39 -11.76
C ALA A 308 -12.42 -16.10 -13.06
N ASN A 309 -13.05 -17.12 -13.67
CA ASN A 309 -13.87 -16.96 -14.87
C ASN A 309 -15.02 -15.97 -14.68
N ALA A 310 -15.71 -16.03 -13.52
CA ALA A 310 -16.80 -15.12 -13.20
C ALA A 310 -16.31 -13.67 -13.05
N ALA A 311 -15.11 -13.47 -12.48
CA ALA A 311 -14.51 -12.15 -12.34
C ALA A 311 -14.11 -11.52 -13.69
N ASP A 312 -13.59 -12.33 -14.62
CA ASP A 312 -13.26 -11.89 -15.98
C ASP A 312 -14.52 -11.45 -16.74
N LEU A 313 -15.57 -12.26 -16.68
CA LEU A 313 -16.88 -11.96 -17.27
C LEU A 313 -17.49 -10.67 -16.69
N ALA A 314 -17.44 -10.50 -15.36
CA ALA A 314 -17.92 -9.29 -14.70
C ALA A 314 -17.12 -8.05 -15.08
N SER A 315 -15.86 -8.22 -15.50
CA SER A 315 -14.97 -7.15 -15.96
C SER A 315 -15.04 -6.90 -17.47
N GLY A 316 -15.91 -7.63 -18.19
CA GLY A 316 -16.09 -7.50 -19.64
C GLY A 316 -14.99 -8.17 -20.48
N HIS A 317 -14.24 -9.10 -19.89
CA HIS A 317 -13.19 -9.86 -20.57
C HIS A 317 -13.61 -11.33 -20.78
N TRP A 318 -13.16 -11.93 -21.88
CA TRP A 318 -13.26 -13.38 -22.07
C TRP A 318 -12.21 -14.08 -21.21
N THR A 319 -12.52 -15.29 -20.74
CA THR A 319 -11.59 -16.13 -19.98
C THR A 319 -10.24 -16.23 -20.70
N ASP A 320 -9.17 -15.79 -20.03
CA ASP A 320 -7.81 -15.82 -20.56
C ASP A 320 -7.08 -17.09 -20.07
N PRO A 321 -6.60 -17.97 -20.98
CA PRO A 321 -5.79 -19.13 -20.61
C PRO A 321 -4.53 -18.79 -19.78
N ALA A 322 -3.98 -17.58 -19.94
CA ALA A 322 -2.88 -17.07 -19.13
C ALA A 322 -3.28 -16.91 -17.65
N ASP A 323 -4.49 -16.38 -17.41
CA ASP A 323 -5.00 -16.10 -16.08
C ASP A 323 -5.34 -17.39 -15.34
N GLN A 324 -5.97 -18.34 -16.05
CA GLN A 324 -6.25 -19.67 -15.51
C GLN A 324 -4.97 -20.40 -15.09
N TYR A 325 -3.91 -20.29 -15.89
CA TYR A 325 -2.63 -20.92 -15.54
C TYR A 325 -1.94 -20.23 -14.38
N ALA A 326 -2.03 -18.89 -14.27
CA ALA A 326 -1.53 -18.17 -13.10
C ALA A 326 -2.24 -18.61 -11.80
N VAL A 327 -3.57 -18.79 -11.85
CA VAL A 327 -4.36 -19.34 -10.73
C VAL A 327 -3.89 -20.75 -10.37
N GLU A 328 -3.73 -21.63 -11.35
CA GLU A 328 -3.26 -23.00 -11.13
C GLU A 328 -1.84 -23.03 -10.54
N MET A 329 -0.95 -22.17 -11.02
CA MET A 329 0.39 -22.01 -10.43
C MET A 329 0.32 -21.64 -8.94
N GLY A 330 -0.64 -20.78 -8.55
CA GLY A 330 -0.86 -20.41 -7.16
C GLY A 330 -1.35 -21.57 -6.31
N ILE A 331 -2.31 -22.34 -6.83
CA ILE A 331 -2.85 -23.56 -6.20
C ILE A 331 -1.72 -24.56 -5.96
N GLN A 332 -0.89 -24.82 -6.98
CA GLN A 332 0.23 -25.76 -6.90
C GLN A 332 1.30 -25.28 -5.93
N LEU A 333 1.61 -23.98 -5.92
CA LEU A 333 2.59 -23.40 -5.01
C LEU A 333 2.16 -23.56 -3.55
N PHE A 334 0.88 -23.37 -3.22
CA PHE A 334 0.37 -23.59 -1.86
C PHE A 334 0.52 -25.05 -1.42
N ARG A 335 0.25 -26.00 -2.32
CA ARG A 335 0.42 -27.43 -2.04
C ARG A 335 1.87 -27.82 -1.76
N GLN A 336 2.83 -27.05 -2.26
CA GLN A 336 4.26 -27.30 -2.07
C GLN A 336 4.83 -26.54 -0.87
N VAL A 337 4.40 -25.30 -0.66
CA VAL A 337 4.96 -24.39 0.34
C VAL A 337 3.83 -23.70 1.10
N PRO A 338 3.65 -24.00 2.41
CA PRO A 338 2.62 -23.35 3.21
C PRO A 338 2.97 -21.88 3.51
N PRO A 339 1.99 -21.04 3.88
CA PRO A 339 2.16 -19.58 3.98
C PRO A 339 3.21 -19.12 4.99
N ASP A 340 3.48 -19.90 6.03
CA ASP A 340 4.49 -19.64 7.06
C ASP A 340 5.93 -19.87 6.58
N GLN A 341 6.11 -20.65 5.50
CA GLN A 341 7.41 -20.97 4.90
C GLN A 341 7.64 -20.23 3.57
N LEU A 342 6.60 -19.58 3.02
CA LEU A 342 6.69 -18.86 1.76
C LEU A 342 7.61 -17.65 1.87
N THR A 343 8.60 -17.57 0.98
CA THR A 343 9.51 -16.43 0.86
C THR A 343 9.53 -15.89 -0.57
N PRO A 344 9.89 -14.61 -0.77
CA PRO A 344 10.09 -14.05 -2.11
C PRO A 344 11.07 -14.87 -2.98
N ASP A 345 12.13 -15.43 -2.38
CA ASP A 345 13.11 -16.22 -3.12
C ASP A 345 12.53 -17.56 -3.61
N LEU A 346 11.69 -18.21 -2.81
CA LEU A 346 10.97 -19.41 -3.26
C LEU A 346 10.02 -19.11 -4.41
N ILE A 347 9.30 -17.98 -4.36
CA ILE A 347 8.42 -17.55 -5.46
C ILE A 347 9.24 -17.27 -6.72
N ARG A 348 10.38 -16.58 -6.56
CA ARG A 348 11.29 -16.32 -7.67
C ARG A 348 11.71 -17.62 -8.33
N GLN A 349 12.26 -18.55 -7.56
CA GLN A 349 12.70 -19.86 -8.04
C GLN A 349 11.57 -20.62 -8.71
N TYR A 350 10.38 -20.61 -8.10
CA TYR A 350 9.19 -21.26 -8.64
C TYR A 350 8.80 -20.73 -10.01
N ILE A 351 8.74 -19.40 -10.18
CA ILE A 351 8.35 -18.75 -11.43
C ILE A 351 9.43 -18.90 -12.50
N THR A 352 10.70 -18.73 -12.13
CA THR A 352 11.83 -18.79 -13.08
C THR A 352 12.21 -20.21 -13.48
N ASP A 353 11.51 -21.23 -12.99
CA ASP A 353 11.66 -22.61 -13.44
C ASP A 353 11.46 -22.68 -14.97
N PRO A 354 12.42 -23.26 -15.73
CA PRO A 354 12.36 -23.29 -17.19
C PRO A 354 11.11 -23.96 -17.77
N THR A 355 10.56 -24.98 -17.08
CA THR A 355 9.33 -25.65 -17.52
C THR A 355 8.16 -24.70 -17.41
N ARG A 356 8.02 -24.03 -16.25
CA ARG A 356 6.92 -23.08 -16.03
C ARG A 356 7.03 -21.83 -16.90
N MET A 357 8.23 -21.30 -17.11
CA MET A 357 8.45 -20.18 -18.03
C MET A 357 8.06 -20.52 -19.47
N ASN A 358 8.33 -21.76 -19.91
CA ASN A 358 7.88 -22.22 -21.23
C ASN A 358 6.35 -22.33 -21.31
N GLU A 359 5.68 -22.83 -20.28
CA GLU A 359 4.21 -22.87 -20.23
C GLU A 359 3.59 -21.47 -20.20
N LEU A 360 4.13 -20.55 -19.40
CA LEU A 360 3.70 -19.15 -19.37
C LEU A 360 3.82 -18.49 -20.75
N ARG A 361 4.88 -18.79 -21.49
CA ARG A 361 5.07 -18.31 -22.86
C ARG A 361 4.05 -18.91 -23.83
N GLN A 362 3.80 -20.23 -23.76
CA GLN A 362 2.81 -20.89 -24.63
C GLN A 362 1.38 -20.37 -24.40
N ARG A 363 1.08 -19.96 -23.16
CA ARG A 363 -0.25 -19.48 -22.76
C ARG A 363 -0.41 -17.95 -22.84
N GLY A 364 0.61 -17.21 -23.28
CA GLY A 364 0.54 -15.76 -23.49
C GLY A 364 0.71 -14.90 -22.23
N SER A 365 1.15 -15.47 -21.10
CA SER A 365 1.47 -14.73 -19.88
C SER A 365 2.86 -14.08 -19.94
N VAL A 366 3.72 -14.58 -20.84
CA VAL A 366 5.11 -14.13 -21.04
C VAL A 366 5.39 -13.82 -22.49
N THR A 367 6.08 -12.71 -22.76
CA THR A 367 6.57 -12.33 -24.09
C THR A 367 8.10 -12.23 -24.12
N PRO A 368 8.74 -12.43 -25.30
CA PRO A 368 10.16 -12.10 -25.50
C PRO A 368 10.49 -10.61 -25.35
#